data_AF-A0A0N0P5L5-F1
#
_entry.id   AF-A0A0N0P5L5-F1
#
_cell.length_a   1.000
_cell.length_b   1.000
_cell.length_c   1.000
_cell.angle_alpha   90.00
_cell.angle_beta   90.00
_cell.angle_gamma   90.00
#
_symmetry.space_group_name_H-M   'P 1'
#
loop_
_entity.id
_entity.type
_entity.pdbx_description
1 polymer ?
#
loop_
_entity_poly.entity_id
_entity_poly.type
_entity_poly.pdbx_seq_one_letter_code
_entity_poly.pdbx_strand_id
1 'polypeptide(L)'
;MLVRISPLFGKYKVEEFDNAPFTENATIGFSAGERAAVRVHAKVANVLNGQLKDNNGTLKGMVASTMMYGSDAQMALEGALAQGFNNGMKYKVENSKVTLTNGPHTVVLAPW
;
A
#
# COMPACT_ATOMS: atom_id res chain seq x y z
N MET A 1 23.07 14.88 9.94
CA MET A 1 21.60 14.66 9.89
C MET A 1 21.37 13.17 9.78
N LEU A 2 20.75 12.53 10.78
CA LEU A 2 20.43 11.10 10.72
C LEU A 2 19.23 10.92 9.80
N VAL A 3 19.40 10.19 8.70
CA VAL A 3 18.28 9.77 7.85
C VAL A 3 17.54 8.67 8.61
N ARG A 4 16.35 8.98 9.15
CA ARG A 4 15.46 7.93 9.68
C ARG A 4 14.88 7.16 8.49
N ILE A 5 15.30 5.90 8.35
CA ILE A 5 14.68 4.97 7.41
C ILE A 5 13.28 4.66 7.95
N SER A 6 12.24 4.84 7.12
CA SER A 6 10.87 4.54 7.53
C SER A 6 10.73 3.03 7.80
N PRO A 7 10.09 2.61 8.91
CA PRO A 7 9.86 1.18 9.20
C PRO A 7 8.92 0.52 8.19
N LEU A 8 8.27 1.32 7.34
CA LEU A 8 7.41 0.87 6.25
C LEU A 8 8.21 0.41 5.02
N PHE A 9 9.48 0.79 4.89
CA PHE A 9 10.24 0.50 3.66
C PHE A 9 10.52 -0.99 3.53
N GLY A 10 10.22 -1.52 2.35
CA GLY A 10 10.29 -2.94 2.07
C GLY A 10 9.38 -3.33 0.93
N LYS A 11 9.41 -4.62 0.59
CA LYS A 11 8.47 -5.23 -0.33
C LYS A 11 7.66 -6.27 0.43
N TYR A 12 6.36 -6.27 0.15
CA TYR A 12 5.40 -7.08 0.86
C TYR A 12 4.48 -7.80 -0.12
N LYS A 13 4.02 -8.98 0.26
CA LYS A 13 2.87 -9.67 -0.33
C LYS A 13 1.60 -9.28 0.43
N VAL A 14 0.47 -9.26 -0.26
CA VAL A 14 -0.84 -9.13 0.39
C VAL A 14 -1.22 -10.50 0.96
N GLU A 15 -1.45 -10.59 2.28
CA GLU A 15 -1.91 -11.82 2.93
C GLU A 15 -3.41 -11.81 3.17
N GLU A 16 -3.96 -10.66 3.54
CA GLU A 16 -5.39 -10.52 3.84
C GLU A 16 -5.95 -9.21 3.29
N PHE A 17 -7.21 -9.25 2.88
CA PHE A 17 -8.02 -8.10 2.51
C PHE A 17 -9.39 -8.23 3.17
N ASP A 18 -9.81 -7.21 3.92
CA ASP A 18 -11.08 -7.15 4.66
C ASP A 18 -11.37 -8.39 5.51
N ASN A 19 -10.34 -8.84 6.25
CA ASN A 19 -10.37 -10.00 7.15
C ASN A 19 -10.54 -11.37 6.46
N ALA A 20 -10.33 -11.43 5.14
CA ALA A 20 -10.27 -12.68 4.38
C ALA A 20 -8.88 -12.90 3.79
N PRO A 21 -8.39 -14.15 3.69
CA PRO A 21 -7.15 -14.45 2.99
C PRO A 21 -7.21 -13.97 1.54
N PHE A 22 -6.18 -13.23 1.11
CA PHE A 22 -6.03 -12.81 -0.27
C PHE A 22 -5.22 -13.87 -1.03
N THR A 23 -5.87 -14.63 -1.91
CA THR A 23 -5.29 -15.81 -2.56
C THR A 23 -4.63 -15.52 -3.91
N GLU A 24 -4.78 -14.29 -4.40
CA GLU A 24 -4.21 -13.87 -5.68
C GLU A 24 -2.84 -13.20 -5.52
N ASN A 25 -2.06 -13.17 -6.60
CA ASN A 25 -0.76 -12.53 -6.58
C ASN A 25 -0.91 -11.00 -6.47
N ALA A 26 -0.55 -10.45 -5.32
CA ALA A 26 -0.43 -9.02 -5.11
C ALA A 26 0.79 -8.69 -4.26
N THR A 27 1.57 -7.70 -4.69
CA THR A 27 2.72 -7.18 -3.94
C THR A 27 2.68 -5.67 -3.82
N ILE A 28 3.15 -5.13 -2.70
CA ILE A 28 3.24 -3.69 -2.45
C ILE A 28 4.66 -3.39 -1.99
N GLY A 29 5.32 -2.48 -2.70
CA GLY A 29 6.64 -1.96 -2.34
C GLY A 29 6.55 -0.53 -1.83
N PHE A 30 7.24 -0.24 -0.74
CA PHE A 30 7.45 1.11 -0.21
C PHE A 30 8.95 1.42 -0.17
N SER A 31 9.33 2.59 -0.67
CA SER A 31 10.73 3.01 -0.75
C SER A 31 10.86 4.52 -0.57
N ALA A 32 12.09 5.00 -0.41
CA ALA A 32 12.37 6.43 -0.35
C ALA A 32 11.90 7.11 -1.65
N GLY A 33 11.07 8.13 -1.50
CA GLY A 33 10.59 8.99 -2.56
C GLY A 33 11.36 10.31 -2.63
N GLU A 34 10.87 11.21 -3.48
CA GLU A 34 11.42 12.56 -3.59
C GLU A 34 10.99 13.43 -2.41
N ARG A 35 11.82 14.38 -1.99
CA ARG A 35 11.48 15.38 -0.94
C ARG A 35 10.91 14.74 0.34
N ALA A 36 11.51 13.63 0.78
CA ALA A 36 11.08 12.86 1.94
C ALA A 36 9.67 12.22 1.83
N ALA A 37 9.14 12.07 0.62
CA ALA A 37 7.96 11.25 0.36
C ALA A 37 8.27 9.75 0.46
N VAL A 38 7.22 8.95 0.52
CA VAL A 38 7.25 7.49 0.36
C VAL A 38 6.81 7.17 -1.06
N ARG A 39 7.68 6.54 -1.84
CA ARG A 39 7.29 5.98 -3.14
C ARG A 39 6.58 4.65 -2.92
N VAL A 40 5.39 4.51 -3.49
CA VAL A 40 4.63 3.25 -3.55
C VAL A 40 4.72 2.64 -4.95
N HIS A 41 4.89 1.32 -4.99
CA HIS A 41 4.80 0.49 -6.20
C HIS A 41 4.03 -0.78 -5.88
N ALA A 42 2.72 -0.79 -6.15
CA ALA A 42 1.89 -1.98 -5.98
C ALA A 42 1.69 -2.68 -7.32
N LYS A 43 1.79 -4.00 -7.33
CA LYS A 43 1.45 -4.88 -8.45
C LYS A 43 0.31 -5.79 -8.01
N VAL A 44 -0.85 -5.63 -8.62
CA VAL A 44 -2.05 -6.45 -8.45
C VAL A 44 -2.43 -6.96 -9.85
N ALA A 45 -3.60 -6.65 -10.39
CA ALA A 45 -3.86 -6.79 -11.83
C ALA A 45 -3.17 -5.66 -12.59
N ASN A 46 -3.19 -4.48 -11.99
CA ASN A 46 -2.55 -3.27 -12.42
C ASN A 46 -1.32 -2.94 -11.60
N VAL A 47 -0.51 -2.05 -12.16
CA VAL A 47 0.57 -1.42 -11.42
C VAL A 47 0.09 -0.06 -10.91
N LEU A 48 0.03 0.11 -9.58
CA LEU A 48 -0.27 1.39 -8.93
C LEU A 48 1.04 2.03 -8.46
N ASN A 49 1.34 3.23 -8.97
CA ASN A 49 2.57 3.96 -8.67
C ASN A 49 2.29 5.38 -8.19
N GLY A 50 2.97 5.83 -7.14
CA GLY A 50 2.84 7.22 -6.69
C GLY A 50 3.86 7.63 -5.64
N GLN A 51 3.83 8.93 -5.32
CA GLN A 51 4.59 9.55 -4.24
C GLN A 51 3.60 9.96 -3.15
N LEU A 52 3.76 9.42 -1.96
CA LEU A 52 2.87 9.61 -0.82
C LEU A 52 3.58 10.43 0.24
N LYS A 53 2.92 11.47 0.77
CA LYS A 53 3.39 12.14 1.98
C LYS A 53 3.01 11.28 3.18
N ASP A 54 3.95 11.05 4.08
CA ASP A 54 3.70 10.42 5.37
C ASP A 54 3.52 11.51 6.43
N ASN A 55 2.31 11.58 6.98
CA ASN A 55 1.96 12.46 8.08
C ASN A 55 1.66 11.60 9.31
N ASN A 56 2.71 11.28 10.07
CA ASN A 56 2.63 10.54 11.33
C ASN A 56 1.82 9.24 11.24
N GLY A 57 2.17 8.35 10.29
CA GLY A 57 1.49 7.06 10.17
C GLY A 57 0.31 7.07 9.19
N THR A 58 0.13 8.18 8.44
CA THR A 58 -0.91 8.32 7.42
C THR A 58 -0.30 8.71 6.09
N LEU A 59 -0.40 7.83 5.10
CA LEU A 59 0.09 8.03 3.75
C LEU A 59 -0.98 8.72 2.90
N LYS A 60 -0.63 9.82 2.25
CA LYS A 60 -1.54 10.54 1.35
C LYS A 60 -0.86 10.99 0.07
N GLY A 61 -1.47 10.69 -1.07
CA GLY A 61 -1.00 11.09 -2.39
C GLY A 61 -1.77 10.38 -3.51
N MET A 62 -1.61 10.89 -4.72
CA MET A 62 -2.20 10.27 -5.91
C MET A 62 -1.32 9.10 -6.39
N VAL A 63 -1.98 8.08 -6.92
CA VAL A 63 -1.34 6.96 -7.62
C VAL A 63 -1.87 6.88 -9.05
N ALA A 64 -0.98 6.62 -10.00
CA ALA A 64 -1.34 6.28 -11.37
C ALA A 64 -1.52 4.76 -11.49
N SER A 65 -2.53 4.32 -12.24
CA SER A 65 -2.83 2.90 -12.53
C SER A 65 -2.74 2.62 -14.02
N THR A 66 -2.41 1.39 -14.40
CA THR A 66 -2.45 0.90 -15.79
C THR A 66 -3.86 0.62 -16.32
N MET A 67 -4.88 0.63 -15.46
CA MET A 67 -6.32 0.57 -15.80
C MET A 67 -6.76 -0.62 -16.68
N MET A 68 -6.18 -1.79 -16.48
CA MET A 68 -6.64 -3.08 -17.03
C MET A 68 -7.67 -3.75 -16.11
N TYR A 69 -8.52 -4.60 -16.66
CA TYR A 69 -9.44 -5.40 -15.85
C TYR A 69 -8.72 -6.62 -15.26
N GLY A 70 -8.82 -6.77 -13.93
CA GLY A 70 -8.44 -7.96 -13.19
C GLY A 70 -9.66 -8.76 -12.71
N SER A 71 -9.43 -9.68 -11.77
CA SER A 71 -10.52 -10.31 -11.01
C SER A 71 -11.26 -9.29 -10.12
N ASP A 72 -12.45 -9.64 -9.65
CA ASP A 72 -13.20 -8.79 -8.70
C ASP A 72 -12.39 -8.50 -7.43
N ALA A 73 -11.66 -9.50 -6.90
CA ALA A 73 -10.84 -9.32 -5.71
C ALA A 73 -9.64 -8.39 -5.96
N GLN A 74 -8.98 -8.51 -7.12
CA GLN A 74 -7.91 -7.60 -7.53
C GLN A 74 -8.42 -6.17 -7.69
N MET A 75 -9.54 -6.00 -8.39
CA MET A 75 -10.15 -4.68 -8.62
C MET A 75 -10.60 -4.03 -7.30
N ALA A 76 -11.16 -4.80 -6.37
CA ALA A 76 -11.54 -4.32 -5.04
C ALA A 76 -10.32 -3.86 -4.23
N LEU A 77 -9.24 -4.66 -4.21
CA LEU A 77 -7.98 -4.30 -3.56
C LEU A 77 -7.38 -3.02 -4.17
N GLU A 78 -7.33 -2.91 -5.50
CA GLU A 78 -6.82 -1.72 -6.17
C GLU A 78 -7.66 -0.46 -5.86
N GLY A 79 -8.98 -0.61 -5.82
CA GLY A 79 -9.90 0.44 -5.42
C GLY A 79 -9.62 0.91 -3.98
N ALA A 80 -9.47 -0.02 -3.04
CA ALA A 80 -9.14 0.29 -1.65
C ALA A 80 -7.79 1.00 -1.51
N LEU A 81 -6.76 0.56 -2.23
CA LEU A 81 -5.44 1.19 -2.24
C LEU A 81 -5.52 2.61 -2.83
N ALA A 82 -6.12 2.78 -4.01
CA ALA A 82 -6.22 4.06 -4.68
C ALA A 82 -7.01 5.08 -3.85
N GLN A 83 -8.19 4.70 -3.35
CA GLN A 83 -9.01 5.56 -2.49
C GLN A 83 -8.31 5.85 -1.16
N GLY A 84 -7.70 4.84 -0.56
CA GLY A 84 -6.97 4.98 0.70
C GLY A 84 -5.82 5.95 0.57
N PHE A 85 -4.96 5.81 -0.44
CA PHE A 85 -3.85 6.75 -0.65
C PHE A 85 -4.35 8.15 -1.02
N ASN A 86 -5.41 8.28 -1.80
CA ASN A 86 -5.95 9.59 -2.15
C ASN A 86 -6.52 10.34 -0.94
N ASN A 87 -7.21 9.64 -0.04
CA ASN A 87 -7.92 10.25 1.08
C ASN A 87 -7.07 10.34 2.35
N GLY A 88 -6.20 9.35 2.58
CA GLY A 88 -5.34 9.17 3.73
C GLY A 88 -5.39 7.72 4.23
N MET A 89 -4.35 6.94 3.91
CA MET A 89 -4.21 5.54 4.30
C MET A 89 -3.39 5.46 5.59
N LYS A 90 -4.01 5.03 6.69
CA LYS A 90 -3.27 4.75 7.92
C LYS A 90 -2.47 3.48 7.75
N TYR A 91 -1.26 3.44 8.30
CA TYR A 91 -0.48 2.21 8.38
C TYR A 91 -0.01 1.94 9.80
N LYS A 92 0.14 0.65 10.12
CA LYS A 92 0.75 0.17 11.36
C LYS A 92 1.77 -0.91 11.01
N VAL A 93 2.95 -0.85 11.62
CA VAL A 93 3.99 -1.87 11.45
C VAL A 93 4.14 -2.64 12.76
N GLU A 94 3.89 -3.95 12.73
CA GLU A 94 4.03 -4.83 13.89
C GLU A 94 4.61 -6.17 13.44
N ASN A 95 5.67 -6.65 14.12
CA ASN A 95 6.32 -7.93 13.81
C ASN A 95 6.67 -8.09 12.31
N SER A 96 7.16 -7.01 11.68
CA SER A 96 7.47 -6.92 10.24
C SER A 96 6.27 -7.03 9.29
N LYS A 97 5.04 -7.15 9.80
CA LYS A 97 3.81 -7.02 9.00
C LYS A 97 3.38 -5.56 8.96
N VAL A 98 2.73 -5.19 7.87
CA VAL A 98 2.13 -3.88 7.67
C VAL A 98 0.63 -4.03 7.54
N THR A 99 -0.12 -3.33 8.38
CA THR A 99 -1.57 -3.25 8.25
C THR A 99 -1.92 -1.87 7.70
N LEU A 100 -2.58 -1.82 6.55
CA LEU A 100 -3.11 -0.60 5.94
C LEU A 100 -4.61 -0.49 6.25
N THR A 101 -5.08 0.70 6.59
CA THR A 101 -6.51 0.94 6.87
C THR A 101 -6.95 2.30 6.33
N ASN A 102 -8.13 2.36 5.71
CA ASN A 102 -8.71 3.62 5.20
C ASN A 102 -10.16 3.87 5.66
N GLY A 103 -10.63 3.14 6.68
CA GLY A 103 -12.00 3.22 7.19
C GLY A 103 -12.78 1.95 6.86
N PRO A 104 -13.30 1.81 5.63
CA PRO A 104 -14.05 0.62 5.24
C PRO A 104 -13.14 -0.58 4.97
N HIS A 105 -11.87 -0.36 4.62
CA HIS A 105 -10.98 -1.45 4.23
C HIS A 105 -9.78 -1.63 5.15
N THR A 106 -9.36 -2.89 5.26
CA THR A 106 -8.12 -3.31 5.92
C THR A 106 -7.33 -4.23 4.99
N VAL A 107 -6.03 -3.96 4.82
CA VAL A 107 -5.12 -4.78 4.02
C VAL A 107 -3.95 -5.20 4.91
N VAL A 108 -3.69 -6.50 5.06
CA VAL A 108 -2.55 -7.01 5.81
C VAL A 108 -1.47 -7.47 4.84
N LEU A 109 -0.26 -6.95 5.06
CA LEU A 109 0.91 -7.22 4.25
C LEU A 109 1.98 -7.93 5.07
N ALA A 110 2.64 -8.91 4.47
CA ALA A 110 3.80 -9.57 5.07
C ALA A 110 5.02 -9.46 4.17
N PRO A 111 6.25 -9.53 4.71
CA PRO A 111 7.47 -9.46 3.91
C PRO A 111 7.46 -10.48 2.75
N TRP A 112 7.95 -10.05 1.59
CA TRP A 112 8.10 -10.86 0.37
C TRP A 112 9.56 -11.16 0.06
#